data_AF-A0A2Z6RN26-F1
#
_entry.id   AF-A0A2Z6RN26-F1
#
_cell.length_a   1.000
_cell.length_b   1.000
_cell.length_c   1.000
_cell.angle_alpha   90.00
_cell.angle_beta   90.00
_cell.angle_gamma   90.00
#
_symmetry.space_group_name_H-M   'P 1'
#
loop_
_entity.id
_entity.type
_entity.pdbx_description
1 polymer ?
#
loop_
_entity_poly.entity_id
_entity_poly.type
_entity_poly.pdbx_seq_one_letter_code
_entity_poly.pdbx_strand_id
1 'polypeptide(L)'
;MGYFFPVKKKDNSEYKQIMLKNMFRFQQNFKNLKSFSFVSPLYQQNQHLPRTAFHSRFLFSISDSTKKISLPKIDNEKLLTSIFTHPINKFYRFYGDKAYNYYAVRALNLRLPNVTRKKFVKITGVLVTRKFLAEVARVCELDKMILSYNKSNSKFNLGEMMEAYCSGMLLNGMEEEMKKFASDVVDYYLNDSNKK
;
A
#
# COMPACT_ATOMS: atom_id res chain seq x y z
N MET A 1 -20.90 -41.25 20.36
CA MET A 1 -19.92 -40.24 20.85
C MET A 1 -19.16 -39.69 19.64
N GLY A 2 -19.50 -38.50 19.19
CA GLY A 2 -18.79 -37.82 18.10
C GLY A 2 -18.05 -36.61 18.67
N TYR A 3 -16.72 -36.61 18.58
CA TYR A 3 -15.86 -35.55 19.11
C TYR A 3 -16.10 -34.24 18.36
N PHE A 4 -16.67 -33.25 19.05
CA PHE A 4 -16.71 -31.86 18.65
C PHE A 4 -15.33 -31.26 18.88
N PHE A 5 -14.55 -31.04 17.81
CA PHE A 5 -13.35 -30.21 17.87
C PHE A 5 -13.78 -28.73 17.89
N PRO A 6 -13.47 -27.95 18.94
CA PRO A 6 -13.73 -26.52 18.90
C PRO A 6 -12.70 -25.88 17.97
N VAL A 7 -13.15 -25.45 16.79
CA VAL A 7 -12.40 -24.53 15.94
C VAL A 7 -12.27 -23.22 16.71
N LYS A 8 -11.08 -22.95 17.26
CA LYS A 8 -10.75 -21.65 17.86
C LYS A 8 -11.00 -20.55 16.82
N LYS A 9 -12.05 -19.76 17.03
CA LYS A 9 -12.25 -18.49 16.32
C LYS A 9 -11.07 -17.58 16.67
N LYS A 10 -10.20 -17.25 15.72
CA LYS A 10 -9.27 -16.14 15.89
C LYS A 10 -10.09 -14.85 15.91
N ASP A 11 -10.10 -14.22 17.07
CA ASP A 11 -10.99 -13.11 17.40
C ASP A 11 -10.45 -11.79 16.84
N ASN A 12 -11.33 -10.87 16.46
CA ASN A 12 -10.96 -9.53 15.97
C ASN A 12 -10.08 -8.73 16.96
N SER A 13 -9.97 -9.18 18.21
CA SER A 13 -9.11 -8.60 19.25
C SER A 13 -7.61 -8.84 19.00
N GLU A 14 -7.23 -9.97 18.39
CA GLU A 14 -5.83 -10.32 18.10
C GLU A 14 -5.25 -9.37 17.04
N TYR A 15 -6.00 -9.13 15.96
CA TYR A 15 -5.62 -8.17 14.92
C TYR A 15 -5.54 -6.72 15.43
N LYS A 16 -6.42 -6.34 16.37
CA LYS A 16 -6.34 -5.01 17.04
C LYS A 16 -5.07 -4.84 17.87
N GLN A 17 -4.63 -5.87 18.58
CA GLN A 17 -3.39 -5.80 19.36
C GLN A 17 -2.13 -5.73 18.48
N ILE A 18 -2.07 -6.55 17.42
CA ILE A 18 -0.99 -6.50 16.43
C ILE A 18 -0.92 -5.10 15.78
N MET A 19 -2.08 -4.52 15.47
CA MET A 19 -2.19 -3.16 14.92
C MET A 19 -1.66 -2.10 15.87
N LEU A 20 -2.08 -2.08 17.14
CA LEU A 20 -1.59 -1.09 18.12
C LEU A 20 -0.08 -1.15 18.27
N LYS A 21 0.47 -2.37 18.35
CA LYS A 21 1.91 -2.61 18.42
C LYS A 21 2.64 -2.08 17.18
N ASN A 22 2.12 -2.35 15.99
CA ASN A 22 2.74 -1.93 14.73
C ASN A 22 2.58 -0.43 14.49
N MET A 23 1.42 0.18 14.76
CA MET A 23 1.22 1.62 14.65
C MET A 23 2.13 2.40 15.59
N PHE A 24 2.29 1.92 16.83
CA PHE A 24 3.23 2.52 17.77
C PHE A 24 4.67 2.41 17.26
N ARG A 25 5.05 1.25 16.71
CA ARG A 25 6.37 1.05 16.10
C ARG A 25 6.59 1.94 14.86
N PHE A 26 5.58 2.11 14.00
CA PHE A 26 5.64 3.06 12.88
C PHE A 26 5.85 4.49 13.39
N GLN A 27 5.06 4.92 14.37
CA GLN A 27 5.20 6.26 14.97
C GLN A 27 6.58 6.49 15.59
N GLN A 28 7.14 5.51 16.31
CA GLN A 28 8.48 5.61 16.87
C GLN A 28 9.56 5.66 15.78
N ASN A 29 9.47 4.81 14.77
CA ASN A 29 10.44 4.82 13.68
C ASN A 29 10.36 6.09 12.82
N PHE A 30 9.18 6.69 12.67
CA PHE A 30 9.01 8.01 12.05
C PHE A 30 9.69 9.12 12.84
N LYS A 31 9.72 9.05 14.19
CA LYS A 31 10.45 10.01 15.02
C LYS A 31 11.97 9.87 14.88
N ASN A 32 12.45 8.66 14.59
CA ASN A 32 13.89 8.35 14.44
C ASN A 32 14.43 8.62 13.03
N LEU A 33 13.57 8.78 12.03
CA LEU A 33 13.95 9.42 10.76
C LEU A 33 14.21 10.89 11.06
N LYS A 34 15.48 11.31 11.02
CA LYS A 34 15.95 12.69 11.29
C LYS A 34 14.87 13.72 10.90
N SER A 35 14.35 14.43 11.90
CA SER A 35 13.15 15.28 11.88
C SER A 35 12.74 15.81 10.50
N PHE A 36 11.95 15.04 9.77
CA PHE A 36 11.16 15.52 8.65
C PHE A 36 9.69 15.35 9.05
N SER A 37 9.14 16.39 9.69
CA SER A 37 7.73 16.50 10.07
C SER A 37 6.84 16.54 8.81
N PHE A 38 6.61 15.39 8.18
CA PHE A 38 6.04 15.33 6.82
C PHE A 38 4.67 14.67 6.69
N VAL A 39 4.25 13.83 7.63
CA VAL A 39 3.07 12.98 7.40
C VAL A 39 1.75 13.68 7.75
N SER A 40 1.73 14.61 8.69
CA SER A 40 0.50 15.31 9.11
C SER A 40 -0.10 16.23 8.01
N PRO A 41 0.68 17.00 7.22
CA PRO A 41 0.12 17.88 6.20
C PRO A 41 -0.35 17.14 4.93
N LEU A 42 0.37 16.08 4.51
CA LEU A 42 -0.03 15.26 3.35
C LEU A 42 -1.35 14.52 3.59
N TYR A 43 -1.66 14.21 4.85
CA TYR A 43 -2.92 13.55 5.22
C TYR A 43 -4.13 14.49 5.15
N GLN A 44 -3.96 15.78 5.47
CA GLN A 44 -5.03 16.77 5.36
C GLN A 44 -5.33 17.17 3.92
N GLN A 45 -4.33 17.15 3.04
CA GLN A 45 -4.52 17.58 1.65
C GLN A 45 -5.31 16.57 0.79
N ASN A 46 -5.36 15.29 1.18
CA ASN A 46 -6.10 14.25 0.46
C ASN A 46 -7.59 14.13 0.84
N GLN A 47 -8.09 14.94 1.78
CA GLN A 47 -9.52 14.94 2.15
C GLN A 47 -10.32 16.12 1.57
N HIS A 48 -9.66 17.19 1.12
CA HIS A 48 -10.32 18.33 0.47
C HIS A 48 -9.43 18.88 -0.65
N LEU A 49 -9.66 18.41 -1.88
CA LEU A 49 -9.24 19.14 -3.07
C LEU A 49 -10.49 19.43 -3.91
N PRO A 50 -10.84 20.71 -4.12
CA PRO A 50 -11.91 21.06 -5.04
C PRO A 50 -11.49 20.65 -6.46
N ARG A 51 -12.49 20.25 -7.23
CA ARG A 51 -12.40 19.80 -8.62
C ARG A 51 -12.00 20.96 -9.52
N THR A 52 -10.75 21.42 -9.47
CA THR A 52 -10.21 22.38 -10.44
C THR A 52 -9.49 21.61 -11.54
N ALA A 53 -10.06 21.71 -12.73
CA ALA A 53 -9.54 21.16 -13.97
C ALA A 53 -8.16 21.76 -14.28
N PHE A 54 -7.10 21.04 -13.94
CA PHE A 54 -5.80 21.22 -14.57
C PHE A 54 -5.54 20.03 -15.48
N HIS A 55 -5.67 20.29 -16.78
CA HIS A 55 -5.19 19.44 -17.86
C HIS A 55 -3.67 19.30 -17.77
N SER A 56 -3.16 18.41 -16.91
CA SER A 56 -1.84 17.82 -17.14
C SER A 56 -2.06 16.51 -17.90
N ARG A 57 -1.95 16.57 -19.24
CA ARG A 57 -1.89 15.38 -20.09
C ARG A 57 -0.58 14.64 -19.81
N PHE A 58 -0.48 13.95 -18.68
CA PHE A 58 0.49 12.87 -18.51
C PHE A 58 -0.09 11.64 -19.20
N LEU A 59 0.12 11.58 -20.52
CA LEU A 59 0.01 10.35 -21.27
C LEU A 59 1.17 9.46 -20.81
N PHE A 60 0.90 8.57 -19.86
CA PHE A 60 1.81 7.47 -19.56
C PHE A 60 1.71 6.50 -20.74
N SER A 61 2.63 6.64 -21.68
CA SER A 61 2.98 5.55 -22.58
C SER A 61 3.44 4.39 -21.70
N ILE A 62 2.76 3.26 -21.78
CA ILE A 62 3.15 2.01 -21.13
C ILE A 62 4.43 1.57 -21.85
N SER A 63 5.57 2.02 -21.34
CA SER A 63 6.87 1.52 -21.74
C SER A 63 7.01 0.12 -21.16
N ASP A 64 7.10 -0.88 -22.03
CA ASP A 64 7.47 -2.26 -21.67
C ASP A 64 8.80 -2.25 -20.91
N SER A 65 8.68 -2.21 -19.59
CA SER A 65 9.73 -2.33 -18.61
C SER A 65 9.64 -3.74 -18.05
N THR A 66 10.52 -4.62 -18.51
CA THR A 66 10.55 -6.06 -18.22
C THR A 66 10.77 -6.44 -16.75
N LYS A 67 10.82 -5.48 -15.82
CA LYS A 67 10.74 -5.76 -14.37
C LYS A 67 9.29 -5.72 -13.91
N LYS A 68 8.62 -6.87 -13.99
CA LYS A 68 7.33 -7.08 -13.32
C LYS A 68 7.58 -7.05 -11.80
N ILE A 69 7.04 -6.05 -11.11
CA ILE A 69 6.99 -6.08 -9.64
C ILE A 69 6.13 -7.28 -9.25
N SER A 70 6.62 -8.12 -8.35
CA SER A 70 5.84 -9.24 -7.83
C SER A 70 5.12 -8.84 -6.55
N LEU A 71 3.83 -9.16 -6.47
CA LEU A 71 3.05 -8.98 -5.26
C LEU A 71 3.29 -10.18 -4.32
N PRO A 72 3.75 -9.98 -3.08
CA PRO A 72 3.93 -11.08 -2.14
C PRO A 72 2.60 -11.76 -1.85
N LYS A 73 2.57 -13.10 -1.91
CA LYS A 73 1.34 -13.88 -1.71
C LYS A 73 1.01 -14.00 -0.22
N ILE A 74 -0.22 -13.68 0.15
CA ILE A 74 -0.76 -13.92 1.49
C ILE A 74 -1.47 -15.28 1.47
N ASP A 75 -1.03 -16.24 2.29
CA ASP A 75 -1.64 -17.59 2.31
C ASP A 75 -2.92 -17.68 3.17
N ASN A 76 -3.21 -16.65 3.96
CA ASN A 76 -4.40 -16.61 4.81
C ASN A 76 -5.65 -16.24 4.00
N GLU A 77 -6.33 -17.25 3.47
CA GLU A 77 -7.54 -17.09 2.65
C GLU A 77 -8.69 -16.37 3.36
N LYS A 78 -8.85 -16.56 4.67
CA LYS A 78 -9.87 -15.85 5.46
C LYS A 78 -9.59 -14.36 5.51
N LEU A 79 -8.33 -13.99 5.69
CA LEU A 79 -7.88 -12.59 5.67
C LEU A 79 -8.07 -11.99 4.27
N LEU A 80 -7.64 -12.68 3.20
CA LEU A 80 -7.85 -12.21 1.83
C LEU A 80 -9.33 -12.00 1.50
N THR A 81 -10.19 -12.95 1.88
CA THR A 81 -11.64 -12.82 1.73
C THR A 81 -12.15 -11.58 2.47
N SER A 82 -11.71 -11.33 3.70
CA SER A 82 -12.12 -10.15 4.46
C SER A 82 -11.66 -8.82 3.86
N ILE A 83 -10.52 -8.83 3.14
CA ILE A 83 -9.95 -7.65 2.47
C ILE A 83 -10.70 -7.34 1.17
N PHE A 84 -11.01 -8.38 0.38
CA PHE A 84 -11.58 -8.21 -0.97
C PHE A 84 -13.11 -8.23 -1.03
N THR A 85 -13.80 -8.66 0.04
CA THR A 85 -15.27 -8.64 0.09
C THR A 85 -15.79 -7.21 0.23
N HIS A 86 -16.80 -6.86 -0.58
CA HIS A 86 -17.43 -5.54 -0.53
C HIS A 86 -18.51 -5.45 0.56
N PRO A 87 -18.62 -4.32 1.29
CA PRO A 87 -17.75 -3.16 1.25
C PRO A 87 -16.38 -3.44 1.86
N ILE A 88 -15.31 -3.00 1.17
CA ILE A 88 -13.95 -3.10 1.70
C ILE A 88 -13.93 -2.43 3.06
N ASN A 89 -13.51 -3.17 4.08
CA ASN A 89 -13.43 -2.64 5.43
C ASN A 89 -12.53 -1.39 5.43
N LYS A 90 -13.08 -0.24 5.87
CA LYS A 90 -12.35 1.04 5.99
C LYS A 90 -11.06 0.88 6.79
N PHE A 91 -11.05 -0.05 7.74
CA PHE A 91 -9.89 -0.41 8.53
C PHE A 91 -8.70 -0.88 7.69
N TYR A 92 -8.89 -1.87 6.80
CA TYR A 92 -7.80 -2.43 6.00
C TYR A 92 -7.18 -1.37 5.10
N ARG A 93 -8.03 -0.55 4.45
CA ARG A 93 -7.57 0.58 3.64
C ARG A 93 -6.73 1.57 4.44
N PHE A 94 -7.25 2.02 5.58
CA PHE A 94 -6.56 2.99 6.43
C PHE A 94 -5.21 2.47 6.94
N TYR A 95 -5.19 1.26 7.50
CA TYR A 95 -3.96 0.67 8.05
C TYR A 95 -2.91 0.43 6.95
N GLY A 96 -3.36 -0.06 5.80
CA GLY A 96 -2.55 -0.30 4.63
C GLY A 96 -1.94 0.96 4.02
N ASP A 97 -2.72 2.02 3.87
CA ASP A 97 -2.25 3.34 3.41
C ASP A 97 -1.11 3.86 4.30
N LYS A 98 -1.29 3.84 5.62
CA LYS A 98 -0.24 4.26 6.57
C LYS A 98 1.02 3.41 6.46
N ALA A 99 0.86 2.10 6.39
CA ALA A 99 1.97 1.16 6.28
C ALA A 99 2.75 1.33 4.98
N TYR A 100 2.07 1.35 3.85
CA TYR A 100 2.68 1.53 2.54
C TYR A 100 3.45 2.86 2.47
N ASN A 101 2.81 3.96 2.87
CA ASN A 101 3.45 5.29 2.81
C ASN A 101 4.73 5.33 3.64
N TYR A 102 4.75 4.71 4.83
CA TYR A 102 5.96 4.61 5.63
C TYR A 102 7.08 3.84 4.90
N TYR A 103 6.80 2.63 4.41
CA TYR A 103 7.83 1.81 3.77
C TYR A 103 8.32 2.39 2.45
N ALA A 104 7.43 3.00 1.65
CA ALA A 104 7.78 3.65 0.40
C ALA A 104 8.68 4.88 0.64
N VAL A 105 8.34 5.74 1.60
CA VAL A 105 9.17 6.90 1.96
C VAL A 105 10.53 6.46 2.53
N ARG A 106 10.54 5.43 3.38
CA ARG A 106 11.79 4.87 3.92
C ARG A 106 12.66 4.31 2.80
N ALA A 107 12.09 3.53 1.88
CA ALA A 107 12.82 2.96 0.75
C ALA A 107 13.40 4.05 -0.16
N LEU A 108 12.62 5.09 -0.47
CA LEU A 108 13.10 6.23 -1.25
C LEU A 108 14.27 6.95 -0.57
N ASN A 109 14.18 7.18 0.74
CA ASN A 109 15.25 7.83 1.51
C ASN A 109 16.54 7.00 1.49
N LEU A 110 16.45 5.67 1.52
CA LEU A 110 17.60 4.79 1.41
C LEU A 110 18.21 4.78 -0.01
N ARG A 111 17.37 4.88 -1.05
CA ARG A 111 17.84 4.90 -2.45
C ARG A 111 18.46 6.22 -2.85
N LEU A 112 17.98 7.33 -2.30
CA LEU A 112 18.40 8.68 -2.64
C LEU A 112 18.81 9.46 -1.39
N PRO A 113 19.89 9.10 -0.68
CA PRO A 113 20.25 9.71 0.60
C PRO A 113 20.60 11.21 0.50
N ASN A 114 21.03 11.67 -0.68
CA ASN A 114 21.51 13.04 -0.91
C ASN A 114 20.55 13.89 -1.75
N VAL A 115 19.29 13.45 -1.92
CA VAL A 115 18.33 14.19 -2.75
C VAL A 115 17.84 15.46 -2.05
N THR A 116 17.66 16.54 -2.84
CA THR A 116 17.12 17.78 -2.29
C THR A 116 15.70 17.58 -1.76
N ARG A 117 15.34 18.29 -0.68
CA ARG A 117 14.00 18.25 -0.09
C ARG A 117 12.90 18.45 -1.15
N LYS A 118 13.06 19.44 -2.05
CA LYS A 118 12.08 19.71 -3.12
C LYS A 118 11.86 18.50 -4.03
N LYS A 119 12.94 17.82 -4.45
CA LYS A 119 12.84 16.64 -5.31
C LYS A 119 12.29 15.43 -4.54
N PHE A 120 12.69 15.23 -3.29
CA PHE A 120 12.15 14.19 -2.42
C PHE A 120 10.62 14.28 -2.31
N VAL A 121 10.12 15.47 -1.95
CA VAL A 121 8.68 15.72 -1.77
C VAL A 121 7.88 15.48 -3.04
N LYS A 122 8.43 15.89 -4.18
CA LYS A 122 7.81 15.67 -5.48
C LYS A 122 7.67 14.17 -5.78
N ILE A 123 8.72 13.38 -5.52
CA ILE A 123 8.70 11.93 -5.76
C ILE A 123 7.73 11.25 -4.78
N THR A 124 7.83 11.54 -3.49
CA THR A 124 6.92 10.96 -2.49
C THR A 124 5.47 11.29 -2.80
N GLY A 125 5.21 12.53 -3.25
CA GLY A 125 3.87 12.98 -3.62
C GLY A 125 3.27 12.26 -4.83
N VAL A 126 4.06 11.52 -5.62
CA VAL A 126 3.57 10.61 -6.66
C VAL A 126 3.41 9.19 -6.11
N LEU A 127 4.44 8.67 -5.43
CA LEU A 127 4.49 7.29 -4.94
C LEU A 127 3.30 6.93 -4.04
N VAL A 128 2.84 7.87 -3.20
CA VAL A 128 1.74 7.62 -2.25
C VAL A 128 0.35 7.88 -2.83
N THR A 129 0.24 8.19 -4.13
CA THR A 129 -1.07 8.46 -4.74
C THR A 129 -1.78 7.17 -5.09
N ARG A 130 -3.11 7.14 -4.88
CA ARG A 130 -3.95 6.03 -5.34
C ARG A 130 -3.90 5.80 -6.84
N LYS A 131 -3.62 6.86 -7.62
CA LYS A 131 -3.43 6.74 -9.07
C LYS A 131 -2.20 5.89 -9.40
N PHE A 132 -1.08 6.19 -8.77
CA PHE A 132 0.15 5.40 -8.94
C PHE A 132 0.01 4.00 -8.35
N LEU A 133 -0.60 3.85 -7.17
CA LEU A 133 -0.87 2.54 -6.59
C LEU A 133 -1.79 1.66 -7.47
N ALA A 134 -2.76 2.26 -8.16
CA ALA A 134 -3.59 1.53 -9.12
C ALA A 134 -2.79 1.03 -10.34
N GLU A 135 -1.77 1.78 -10.78
CA GLU A 135 -0.84 1.34 -11.82
C GLU A 135 0.00 0.15 -11.33
N VAL A 136 0.64 0.29 -10.18
CA VAL A 136 1.41 -0.78 -9.53
C VAL A 136 0.57 -2.04 -9.36
N ALA A 137 -0.69 -1.89 -8.94
CA ALA A 137 -1.63 -3.00 -8.77
C ALA A 137 -1.93 -3.75 -10.07
N ARG A 138 -2.00 -3.07 -11.22
CA ARG A 138 -2.15 -3.73 -12.52
C ARG A 138 -0.89 -4.48 -12.94
N VAL A 139 0.28 -3.87 -12.74
CA VAL A 139 1.58 -4.52 -12.98
C VAL A 139 1.70 -5.81 -12.16
N CYS A 140 1.19 -5.76 -10.93
CA CYS A 140 1.14 -6.87 -9.99
C CYS A 140 -0.01 -7.86 -10.23
N GLU A 141 -0.91 -7.59 -11.18
CA GLU A 141 -2.11 -8.40 -11.46
C GLU A 141 -3.06 -8.57 -10.27
N LEU A 142 -3.08 -7.59 -9.35
CA LEU A 142 -3.98 -7.58 -8.20
C LEU A 142 -5.45 -7.49 -8.64
N ASP A 143 -5.74 -6.80 -9.73
CA ASP A 143 -7.06 -6.76 -10.36
C ASP A 143 -7.57 -8.15 -10.74
N LYS A 144 -6.72 -8.99 -11.32
CA LYS A 144 -7.04 -10.39 -11.65
C LYS A 144 -7.27 -11.21 -10.38
N MET A 145 -6.46 -11.01 -9.35
CA MET A 145 -6.62 -11.68 -8.06
C MET A 145 -7.96 -11.31 -7.41
N ILE A 146 -8.37 -10.04 -7.39
CA ILE A 146 -9.63 -9.61 -6.77
C ILE A 146 -10.85 -10.27 -7.43
N LEU A 147 -10.82 -10.45 -8.75
CA LEU A 147 -11.94 -11.06 -9.50
C LEU A 147 -12.25 -12.49 -9.05
N SER A 148 -11.28 -13.24 -8.51
CA SER A 148 -11.57 -14.58 -7.97
C SER A 148 -12.35 -14.54 -6.66
N TYR A 149 -12.24 -13.46 -5.89
CA TYR A 149 -12.93 -13.26 -4.60
C TYR A 149 -14.24 -12.48 -4.73
N ASN A 150 -14.36 -11.60 -5.72
CA ASN A 150 -15.53 -10.75 -5.89
C ASN A 150 -16.09 -10.84 -7.32
N LYS A 151 -16.98 -11.82 -7.52
CA LYS A 151 -17.64 -12.11 -8.81
C LYS A 151 -18.67 -11.06 -9.25
N SER A 152 -19.01 -10.09 -8.40
CA SER A 152 -20.15 -9.18 -8.61
C SER A 152 -19.86 -7.95 -9.50
N ASN A 153 -18.69 -7.86 -10.14
CA ASN A 153 -18.27 -6.69 -10.93
C ASN A 153 -18.42 -5.33 -10.20
N SER A 154 -18.41 -5.34 -8.85
CA SER A 154 -18.47 -4.11 -8.07
C SER A 154 -17.26 -3.24 -8.39
N LYS A 155 -17.48 -1.99 -8.83
CA LYS A 155 -16.40 -1.02 -9.08
C LYS A 155 -15.60 -0.80 -7.79
N PHE A 156 -14.41 -1.39 -7.70
CA PHE A 156 -13.46 -1.12 -6.63
C PHE A 156 -12.41 -0.11 -7.09
N ASN A 157 -11.95 0.74 -6.17
CA ASN A 157 -10.78 1.57 -6.41
C ASN A 157 -9.54 0.71 -6.24
N LEU A 158 -8.85 0.39 -7.35
CA LEU A 158 -7.70 -0.52 -7.33
C LEU A 158 -6.53 0.00 -6.48
N GLY A 159 -6.36 1.32 -6.36
CA GLY A 159 -5.38 1.91 -5.43
C GLY A 159 -5.75 1.64 -3.97
N GLU A 160 -7.02 1.78 -3.61
CA GLU A 160 -7.49 1.42 -2.25
C GLU A 160 -7.38 -0.09 -1.98
N MET A 161 -7.53 -0.93 -3.01
CA MET A 161 -7.33 -2.37 -2.88
C MET A 161 -5.87 -2.72 -2.64
N MET A 162 -4.94 -2.01 -3.28
CA MET A 162 -3.50 -2.16 -3.01
C MET A 162 -3.18 -1.75 -1.56
N GLU A 163 -3.72 -0.63 -1.06
CA GLU A 163 -3.62 -0.24 0.34
C GLU A 163 -4.13 -1.38 1.24
N ALA A 164 -5.36 -1.87 0.99
CA ALA A 164 -5.95 -2.94 1.80
C ALA A 164 -5.13 -4.24 1.76
N TYR A 165 -4.52 -4.59 0.63
CA TYR A 165 -3.61 -5.74 0.51
C TYR A 165 -2.34 -5.57 1.34
N CYS A 166 -1.73 -4.38 1.33
CA CYS A 166 -0.57 -4.06 2.17
C CYS A 166 -0.90 -4.23 3.66
N SER A 167 -2.13 -3.92 4.06
CA SER A 167 -2.62 -4.18 5.41
C SER A 167 -2.66 -5.68 5.72
N GLY A 168 -3.09 -6.49 4.76
CA GLY A 168 -3.13 -7.94 4.85
C GLY A 168 -1.75 -8.55 5.05
N MET A 169 -0.73 -8.06 4.34
CA MET A 169 0.65 -8.50 4.50
C MET A 169 1.11 -8.33 5.96
N LEU A 170 0.89 -7.16 6.56
CA LEU A 170 1.30 -6.89 7.94
C LEU A 170 0.49 -7.70 8.96
N LEU A 171 -0.82 -7.88 8.74
CA LEU A 171 -1.65 -8.71 9.62
C LEU A 171 -1.32 -10.20 9.49
N ASN A 172 -0.67 -10.60 8.40
CA ASN A 172 -0.12 -11.94 8.19
C ASN A 172 1.36 -12.06 8.61
N GLY A 173 1.94 -11.04 9.25
CA GLY A 173 3.32 -11.07 9.75
C GLY A 173 4.41 -10.86 8.69
N MET A 174 4.05 -10.44 7.48
CA MET A 174 4.94 -10.32 6.31
C MET A 174 5.64 -8.95 6.24
N GLU A 175 6.30 -8.55 7.32
CA GLU A 175 6.92 -7.22 7.42
C GLU A 175 8.11 -7.05 6.45
N GLU A 176 8.93 -8.09 6.27
CA GLU A 176 10.11 -8.04 5.40
C GLU A 176 9.71 -8.05 3.92
N GLU A 177 8.68 -8.81 3.57
CA GLU A 177 8.09 -8.80 2.23
C GLU A 177 7.48 -7.44 1.92
N MET A 178 6.87 -6.77 2.91
CA MET A 178 6.33 -5.42 2.75
C MET A 178 7.45 -4.40 2.48
N LYS A 179 8.58 -4.50 3.21
CA LYS A 179 9.77 -3.67 2.97
C LYS A 179 10.33 -3.89 1.57
N LYS A 180 10.47 -5.15 1.16
CA LYS A 180 10.96 -5.53 -0.16
C LYS A 180 10.03 -5.02 -1.26
N PHE A 181 8.73 -5.28 -1.15
CA PHE A 181 7.74 -4.80 -2.10
C PHE A 181 7.77 -3.27 -2.26
N ALA A 182 7.80 -2.52 -1.15
CA ALA A 182 7.90 -1.06 -1.22
C ALA A 182 9.21 -0.59 -1.88
N SER A 183 10.33 -1.29 -1.63
CA SER A 183 11.59 -1.03 -2.34
C SER A 183 11.48 -1.30 -3.84
N ASP A 184 10.87 -2.43 -4.23
CA ASP A 184 10.71 -2.81 -5.64
C ASP A 184 9.82 -1.79 -6.38
N VAL A 185 8.79 -1.25 -5.72
CA VAL A 185 7.94 -0.18 -6.25
C VAL A 185 8.70 1.14 -6.42
N VAL A 186 9.56 1.50 -5.47
CA VAL A 186 10.42 2.70 -5.59
C VAL A 186 11.39 2.54 -6.77
N ASP A 187 12.04 1.37 -6.89
CA ASP A 187 12.93 1.07 -8.00
C ASP A 187 12.19 1.13 -9.34
N TYR A 188 10.97 0.60 -9.41
CA TYR A 188 10.12 0.69 -10.59
C TYR A 188 9.86 2.14 -11.01
N TYR A 189 9.46 3.01 -10.07
CA TYR A 189 9.23 4.43 -10.34
C TYR A 189 10.50 5.13 -10.86
N LEU A 190 11.64 4.89 -10.20
CA LEU A 190 12.90 5.54 -10.57
C LEU A 190 13.39 5.08 -11.95
N ASN A 191 13.25 3.79 -12.25
CA ASN A 191 13.63 3.25 -13.56
C ASN A 191 12.72 3.74 -14.69
N ASP A 192 11.41 3.90 -14.47
CA ASP A 192 10.51 4.53 -15.45
C ASP A 192 10.86 6.01 -15.66
N SER A 193 11.19 6.73 -14.59
CA SER A 193 11.54 8.16 -14.67
C SER A 193 12.84 8.43 -15.42
N ASN A 194 13.76 7.46 -15.47
CA ASN A 194 15.03 7.55 -16.20
C ASN A 194 14.89 7.23 -17.70
N LYS A 195 13.72 6.72 -18.14
CA LYS A 195 13.42 6.47 -19.57
C LYS A 195 12.79 7.68 -20.28
N LYS A 196 12.59 8.79 -19.57
CA LYS A 196 12.03 10.05 -20.09
C LYS A 196 13.08 11.14 -20.09
#